data_AF-I4EN09-F1
#
_entry.id   AF-I4EN09-F1
#
_cell.length_a   1.000
_cell.length_b   1.000
_cell.length_c   1.000
_cell.angle_alpha   90.00
_cell.angle_beta   90.00
_cell.angle_gamma   90.00
#
_symmetry.space_group_name_H-M   'P 1'
#
loop_
_entity.id
_entity.type
_entity.pdbx_description
1 polymer ?
#
loop_
_entity_poly.entity_id
_entity_poly.type
_entity_poly.pdbx_seq_one_letter_code
_entity_poly.pdbx_strand_id
1 'polypeptide(L)'
;MLAGNRPVAMRREPERAARSSSRSSSRSSSANAELEPATAELFQALRAWRAGVAKEQGVPAYIVFGDATLREVATAKPDSLGALDGISGIGAKKLDAYGQALIEVVAANA
;
A
#
# COMPACT_ATOMS: atom_id res chain seq x y z
N MET A 1 6.75 19.91 -49.05
CA MET A 1 6.94 20.41 -47.67
C MET A 1 5.56 20.69 -47.08
N LEU A 2 5.07 19.87 -46.15
CA LEU A 2 3.99 20.26 -45.24
C LEU A 2 3.98 19.30 -44.03
N ALA A 3 4.08 19.88 -42.83
CA ALA A 3 4.30 19.21 -41.56
C ALA A 3 3.06 18.47 -41.04
N GLY A 4 3.21 17.20 -40.68
CA GLY A 4 2.20 16.41 -39.99
C GLY A 4 2.29 16.61 -38.48
N ASN A 5 1.46 17.53 -37.97
CA ASN A 5 1.29 17.85 -36.56
C ASN A 5 0.79 16.62 -35.76
N ARG A 6 1.58 16.16 -34.79
CA ARG A 6 1.19 15.13 -33.80
C ARG A 6 0.22 15.76 -32.80
N PRO A 7 -1.00 15.23 -32.59
CA PRO A 7 -1.82 15.68 -31.48
C PRO A 7 -1.26 15.13 -30.16
N VAL A 8 -0.81 16.05 -29.31
CA VAL A 8 -0.50 15.80 -27.89
C VAL A 8 -1.84 15.70 -27.14
N ALA A 9 -2.29 14.47 -26.88
CA ALA A 9 -3.42 14.24 -25.98
C ALA A 9 -2.94 14.31 -24.53
N MET A 10 -2.92 15.53 -23.99
CA MET A 10 -2.81 15.77 -22.56
C MET A 10 -4.22 15.73 -21.96
N ARG A 11 -4.52 14.65 -21.24
CA ARG A 11 -5.39 14.56 -20.04
C ARG A 11 -5.72 13.09 -19.77
N ARG A 12 -5.25 12.59 -18.63
CA ARG A 12 -5.97 11.57 -17.86
C ARG A 12 -5.84 11.89 -16.39
N GLU A 13 -6.83 12.61 -15.91
CA GLU A 13 -7.31 12.49 -14.54
C GLU A 13 -7.56 11.00 -14.26
N PRO A 14 -7.04 10.41 -13.16
CA PRO A 14 -7.20 8.99 -12.90
C PRO A 14 -8.58 8.70 -12.29
N GLU A 15 -9.66 9.03 -13.00
CA GLU A 15 -11.00 8.55 -12.69
C GLU A 15 -11.22 7.17 -13.33
N ARG A 16 -10.47 6.15 -12.87
CA ARG A 16 -10.80 4.74 -13.20
C ARG A 16 -10.09 3.73 -12.31
N ALA A 17 -10.52 3.56 -11.06
CA ALA A 17 -10.09 2.40 -10.25
C ALA A 17 -11.19 1.74 -9.41
N ALA A 18 -12.47 2.05 -9.65
CA ALA A 18 -13.59 1.42 -8.93
C ALA A 18 -14.14 0.14 -9.57
N ARG A 19 -13.37 -0.59 -10.40
CA ARG A 19 -13.81 -1.87 -10.99
C ARG A 19 -12.66 -2.86 -11.20
N SER A 20 -12.02 -3.34 -10.13
CA SER A 20 -11.31 -4.64 -10.13
C SER A 20 -10.81 -5.01 -8.73
N SER A 21 -11.73 -5.29 -7.81
CA SER A 21 -11.40 -5.93 -6.52
C SER A 21 -11.74 -7.42 -6.48
N SER A 22 -12.13 -8.06 -7.59
CA SER A 22 -12.45 -9.51 -7.62
C SER A 22 -11.49 -10.41 -8.40
N ARG A 23 -10.37 -9.89 -8.93
CA ARG A 23 -9.41 -10.72 -9.70
C ARG A 23 -7.97 -10.73 -9.18
N SER A 24 -7.65 -9.94 -8.15
CA SER A 24 -6.31 -9.92 -7.55
C SER A 24 -6.18 -10.80 -6.30
N SER A 25 -7.15 -11.65 -6.01
CA SER A 25 -7.13 -12.55 -4.84
C SER A 25 -6.47 -13.90 -5.12
N SER A 26 -6.15 -14.22 -6.40
CA SER A 26 -5.61 -15.52 -6.79
C SER A 26 -4.10 -15.51 -7.06
N ARG A 27 -3.48 -14.34 -7.34
CA ARG A 27 -2.03 -14.24 -7.56
C ARG A 27 -1.23 -13.81 -6.34
N SER A 28 -1.86 -13.13 -5.37
CA SER A 28 -1.18 -12.76 -4.12
C SER A 28 -1.05 -13.92 -3.14
N SER A 29 -1.76 -15.05 -3.35
CA SER A 29 -1.68 -16.23 -2.48
C SER A 29 -0.36 -16.98 -2.61
N SER A 30 0.26 -17.00 -3.80
CA SER A 30 1.52 -17.74 -4.03
C SER A 30 2.75 -17.00 -3.54
N ALA A 31 2.75 -15.66 -3.54
CA ALA A 31 3.86 -14.86 -3.00
C ALA A 31 3.84 -14.77 -1.45
N ASN A 32 2.71 -15.13 -0.83
CA ASN A 32 2.52 -15.12 0.62
C ASN A 32 2.89 -16.46 1.28
N ALA A 33 3.05 -17.53 0.47
CA ALA A 33 3.32 -18.89 0.96
C ALA A 33 4.80 -19.15 1.31
N GLU A 34 5.69 -18.21 0.98
CA GLU A 34 7.14 -18.30 1.29
C GLU A 34 7.53 -17.36 2.43
N LEU A 35 6.56 -16.67 3.04
CA LEU A 35 6.77 -15.84 4.22
C LEU A 35 6.38 -16.63 5.47
N GLU A 36 7.13 -16.42 6.56
CA GLU A 36 6.78 -16.96 7.88
C GLU A 36 5.29 -16.73 8.19
N PRO A 37 4.57 -17.69 8.78
CA PRO A 37 3.13 -17.59 9.01
C PRO A 37 2.75 -16.29 9.74
N ALA A 38 3.55 -15.88 10.72
CA ALA A 38 3.37 -14.62 11.45
C ALA A 38 3.46 -13.38 10.54
N THR A 39 4.36 -13.40 9.55
CA THR A 39 4.51 -12.30 8.58
C THR A 39 3.32 -12.25 7.61
N ALA A 40 2.79 -13.41 7.22
CA ALA A 40 1.63 -13.49 6.34
C ALA A 40 0.35 -12.94 7.01
N GLU A 41 0.17 -13.22 8.30
CA GLU A 41 -0.93 -12.67 9.12
C GLU A 41 -0.81 -11.15 9.26
N LEU A 42 0.37 -10.66 9.65
CA LEU A 42 0.65 -9.22 9.73
C LEU A 42 0.40 -8.51 8.38
N PHE A 43 0.87 -9.09 7.28
CA PHE A 43 0.64 -8.52 5.95
C PHE A 43 -0.86 -8.44 5.60
N GLN A 44 -1.66 -9.43 5.98
CA GLN A 44 -3.12 -9.36 5.81
C GLN A 44 -3.75 -8.25 6.67
N ALA A 45 -3.34 -8.14 7.93
CA ALA A 45 -3.83 -7.11 8.84
C ALA A 45 -3.51 -5.71 8.32
N LEU A 46 -2.28 -5.48 7.86
CA LEU A 46 -1.86 -4.22 7.23
C LEU A 46 -2.66 -3.92 5.95
N ARG A 47 -2.96 -4.93 5.13
CA ARG A 47 -3.78 -4.76 3.93
C ARG A 47 -5.22 -4.36 4.28
N ALA A 48 -5.79 -4.95 5.32
CA ALA A 48 -7.12 -4.62 5.82
C ALA A 48 -7.17 -3.20 6.40
N TRP A 49 -6.18 -2.85 7.24
CA TRP A 49 -6.02 -1.50 7.77
C TRP A 49 -5.90 -0.46 6.65
N ARG A 50 -5.04 -0.71 5.64
CA ARG A 50 -4.89 0.17 4.48
C ARG A 50 -6.22 0.35 3.74
N ALA A 51 -7.01 -0.70 3.60
CA ALA A 51 -8.33 -0.62 2.96
C ALA A 51 -9.31 0.26 3.76
N GLY A 52 -9.23 0.24 5.10
CA GLY A 52 -9.96 1.16 5.98
C GLY A 52 -9.57 2.62 5.72
N VAL A 53 -8.28 2.92 5.82
CA VAL A 53 -7.75 4.29 5.59
C VAL A 53 -8.07 4.80 4.19
N ALA A 54 -7.96 3.93 3.18
CA ALA A 54 -8.31 4.25 1.80
C ALA A 54 -9.79 4.63 1.65
N LYS A 55 -10.67 3.88 2.33
CA LYS A 55 -12.11 4.13 2.35
C LYS A 55 -12.43 5.46 3.05
N GLU A 56 -11.78 5.76 4.17
CA GLU A 56 -11.96 7.02 4.90
C GLU A 56 -11.53 8.24 4.07
N GLN A 57 -10.44 8.10 3.32
CA GLN A 57 -9.95 9.17 2.45
C GLN A 57 -10.61 9.21 1.06
N GLY A 58 -11.44 8.22 0.72
CA GLY A 58 -12.03 8.09 -0.60
C GLY A 58 -11.01 7.87 -1.73
N VAL A 59 -9.80 7.43 -1.40
CA VAL A 59 -8.72 7.19 -2.39
C VAL A 59 -8.48 5.70 -2.58
N PRO A 60 -7.98 5.26 -3.74
CA PRO A 60 -7.56 3.88 -3.92
C PRO A 60 -6.46 3.47 -2.93
N ALA A 61 -6.53 2.25 -2.41
CA ALA A 61 -5.63 1.82 -1.34
C ALA A 61 -4.13 1.83 -1.72
N TYR A 62 -3.78 1.67 -3.00
CA TYR A 62 -2.40 1.80 -3.48
C TYR A 62 -1.84 3.22 -3.36
N ILE A 63 -2.69 4.26 -3.25
CA ILE A 63 -2.28 5.66 -3.03
C ILE A 63 -1.85 5.86 -1.57
N VAL A 64 -2.49 5.15 -0.62
CA VAL A 64 -2.16 5.21 0.80
C VAL A 64 -0.78 4.58 1.02
N PHE A 65 -0.63 3.31 0.67
CA PHE A 65 0.65 2.60 0.67
C PHE A 65 0.71 1.59 -0.47
N GLY A 66 1.85 1.51 -1.16
CA GLY A 66 2.13 0.46 -2.14
C GLY A 66 2.25 -0.91 -1.47
N ASP A 67 2.05 -1.97 -2.23
CA ASP A 67 2.33 -3.35 -1.80
C ASP A 67 3.80 -3.54 -1.38
N ALA A 68 4.75 -2.92 -2.09
CA ALA A 68 6.17 -2.92 -1.74
C ALA A 68 6.40 -2.41 -0.31
N THR A 69 5.83 -1.25 0.04
CA THR A 69 5.95 -0.67 1.38
C THR A 69 5.26 -1.54 2.44
N LEU A 70 4.08 -2.10 2.18
CA LEU A 70 3.40 -3.00 3.11
C LEU A 70 4.20 -4.28 3.40
N ARG A 71 4.85 -4.84 2.37
CA ARG A 71 5.69 -6.03 2.51
C ARG A 71 6.93 -5.72 3.35
N GLU A 72 7.55 -4.57 3.12
CA GLU A 72 8.67 -4.09 3.93
C GLU A 72 8.25 -3.91 5.39
N VAL A 73 7.11 -3.28 5.67
CA VAL A 73 6.58 -3.16 7.05
C VAL A 73 6.35 -4.53 7.68
N ALA A 74 5.72 -5.46 6.95
CA ALA A 74 5.44 -6.80 7.47
C ALA A 74 6.73 -7.58 7.78
N THR A 75 7.79 -7.38 6.99
CA THR A 75 9.08 -8.06 7.15
C THR A 75 9.93 -7.39 8.23
N ALA A 76 9.96 -6.06 8.25
CA ALA A 76 10.73 -5.26 9.19
C ALA A 76 10.12 -5.24 10.60
N LYS A 77 8.82 -5.51 10.74
CA LYS A 77 8.05 -5.47 12.00
C LYS A 77 8.43 -4.26 12.86
N PRO A 78 8.23 -3.03 12.34
CA PRO A 78 8.68 -1.84 13.03
C PRO A 78 7.87 -1.64 14.31
N ASP A 79 8.57 -1.58 15.44
CA ASP A 79 7.98 -1.35 16.77
C ASP A 79 7.95 0.14 17.15
N SER A 80 8.42 1.01 16.24
CA SER A 80 8.59 2.44 16.52
C SER A 80 8.53 3.27 15.25
N LEU A 81 8.16 4.55 15.43
CA LEU A 81 8.07 5.53 14.34
C LEU A 81 9.40 5.65 13.56
N GLY A 82 10.54 5.62 14.25
CA GLY A 82 11.86 5.64 13.58
C GLY A 82 12.13 4.42 12.69
N ALA A 83 11.59 3.25 13.04
CA ALA A 83 11.72 2.05 12.21
C ALA A 83 10.82 2.12 10.97
N LEU A 84 9.66 2.79 11.07
CA LEU A 84 8.82 3.11 9.91
C LEU A 84 9.45 4.15 8.98
N ASP A 85 10.24 5.09 9.52
CA ASP A 85 10.89 6.17 8.75
C ASP A 85 11.94 5.62 7.79
N GLY A 86 12.61 4.53 8.18
CA GLY A 86 13.56 3.81 7.32
C GLY A 86 12.91 3.11 6.12
N ILE A 87 11.58 3.01 6.04
CA ILE A 87 10.90 2.26 4.98
C ILE A 87 10.66 3.15 3.77
N SER A 88 11.22 2.73 2.63
CA SER A 88 11.05 3.41 1.35
C SER A 88 9.57 3.50 0.93
N GLY A 89 9.09 4.74 0.76
CA GLY A 89 7.70 5.03 0.38
C GLY A 89 6.81 5.53 1.53
N ILE A 90 7.31 5.52 2.77
CA ILE A 90 6.68 6.20 3.90
C ILE A 90 7.32 7.59 4.03
N GLY A 91 6.60 8.64 3.63
CA GLY A 91 7.04 10.01 3.89
C GLY A 91 6.71 10.45 5.32
N ALA A 92 7.50 11.36 5.89
CA ALA A 92 7.33 11.88 7.25
C ALA A 92 5.87 12.27 7.60
N LYS A 93 5.14 12.88 6.65
CA LYS A 93 3.74 13.28 6.85
C LYS A 93 2.77 12.09 6.96
N LYS A 94 3.02 11.01 6.23
CA LYS A 94 2.23 9.76 6.33
C LYS A 94 2.63 8.98 7.58
N LEU A 95 3.91 9.02 7.94
CA LEU A 95 4.43 8.39 9.14
C LEU A 95 3.86 9.02 10.40
N ASP A 96 3.76 10.34 10.45
CA ASP A 96 3.16 11.04 11.58
C ASP A 96 1.66 10.73 11.71
N ALA A 97 0.94 10.72 10.58
CA ALA A 97 -0.50 10.45 10.57
C ALA A 97 -0.87 8.98 10.80
N TYR A 98 -0.08 8.03 10.30
CA TYR A 98 -0.42 6.61 10.28
C TYR A 98 0.54 5.72 11.04
N GLY A 99 1.70 6.23 11.42
CA GLY A 99 2.76 5.41 12.00
C GLY A 99 2.34 4.79 13.32
N GLN A 100 1.59 5.53 14.14
CA GLN A 100 1.01 4.96 15.37
C GLN A 100 0.05 3.82 15.05
N ALA A 101 -0.86 4.00 14.09
CA ALA A 101 -1.81 2.96 13.70
C ALA A 101 -1.11 1.74 13.07
N LEU A 102 -0.02 1.95 12.33
CA LEU A 102 0.83 0.88 11.80
C LEU A 102 1.48 0.08 12.93
N ILE A 103 2.05 0.75 13.92
CA ILE A 103 2.65 0.09 15.11
C ILE A 103 1.57 -0.68 15.88
N GLU A 104 0.37 -0.13 16.05
CA GLU A 104 -0.75 -0.83 16.69
C GLU A 104 -1.14 -2.10 15.94
N VAL A 105 -1.20 -2.04 14.60
CA VAL A 105 -1.47 -3.22 13.77
C VAL A 105 -0.34 -4.25 13.87
N VAL A 106 0.92 -3.80 13.90
CA VAL A 106 2.09 -4.67 14.10
C VAL A 106 2.02 -5.34 15.46
N ALA A 107 1.86 -4.57 16.54
CA ALA A 107 1.79 -5.07 17.91
C ALA A 107 0.61 -6.03 18.13
N ALA A 108 -0.53 -5.83 17.45
CA ALA A 108 -1.67 -6.73 17.51
C ALA A 108 -1.44 -8.09 16.81
N ASN A 109 -0.42 -8.19 15.95
CA ASN A 109 -0.11 -9.38 15.13
C ASN A 109 1.37 -9.81 15.27
N ALA A 110 2.07 -9.34 16.32
CA ALA A 110 3.49 -9.60 16.58
C ALA A 110 3.72 -10.92 17.32
#